data_AF-A0A5B6X833-F1
#
_entry.id   AF-A0A5B6X833-F1
#
_cell.length_a   1.000
_cell.length_b   1.000
_cell.length_c   1.000
_cell.angle_alpha   90.00
_cell.angle_beta   90.00
_cell.angle_gamma   90.00
#
_symmetry.space_group_name_H-M   'P 1'
#
loop_
_entity.id
_entity.type
_entity.pdbx_description
1 polymer ?
#
loop_
_entity_poly.entity_id
_entity_poly.type
_entity_poly.pdbx_seq_one_letter_code
_entity_poly.pdbx_strand_id
1 'polypeptide(L)'
;MYSLNGPSPDIAKNHQVRKKYTIQLGENELVLKELDLLNEDANVYKLIGPVLVKQDLAEANANVRKRIEYISAELKRLDGSLQDLEEKQHSKREAVQLRAAL
;
A
#
# COMPACT_ATOMS: atom_id res chain seq x y z
N MET A 1 -31.82 15.73 5.35
CA MET A 1 -31.68 14.80 6.49
C MET A 1 -30.44 13.93 6.25
N TYR A 2 -29.58 13.85 7.26
CA TYR A 2 -28.13 13.64 7.20
C TYR A 2 -27.63 12.39 6.44
N SER A 3 -26.89 12.60 5.36
CA SER A 3 -26.09 11.55 4.71
C SER A 3 -24.75 11.41 5.44
N LEU A 4 -24.73 10.68 6.56
CA LEU A 4 -23.50 10.35 7.31
C LEU A 4 -23.30 8.81 7.45
N ASN A 5 -24.08 8.01 6.74
CA ASN A 5 -24.09 6.55 6.90
C ASN A 5 -22.99 5.82 6.10
N GLY A 6 -22.30 6.50 5.17
CA GLY A 6 -21.20 5.93 4.39
C GLY A 6 -19.80 6.33 4.90
N PRO A 7 -18.75 5.57 4.56
CA PRO A 7 -17.37 6.01 4.74
C PRO A 7 -17.13 7.32 3.97
N SER A 8 -16.33 8.23 4.55
CA SER A 8 -15.99 9.48 3.88
C SER A 8 -15.23 9.20 2.57
N PRO A 9 -15.26 10.13 1.59
CA PRO A 9 -14.47 9.99 0.36
C PRO A 9 -12.98 9.74 0.63
N ASP A 10 -12.43 10.32 1.70
CA ASP A 10 -11.04 10.14 2.09
C ASP A 10 -10.74 8.73 2.60
N ILE A 11 -11.66 8.14 3.39
CA ILE A 11 -11.55 6.74 3.85
C ILE A 11 -11.63 5.78 2.66
N ALA A 12 -12.58 6.01 1.75
CA ALA A 12 -12.70 5.20 0.53
C ALA A 12 -11.42 5.27 -0.33
N LYS A 13 -10.84 6.47 -0.49
CA LYS A 13 -9.57 6.67 -1.19
C LYS A 13 -8.41 5.96 -0.49
N ASN A 14 -8.32 6.05 0.83
CA ASN A 14 -7.30 5.35 1.61
C ASN A 14 -7.37 3.83 1.36
N HIS A 15 -8.55 3.23 1.48
CA HIS A 15 -8.74 1.80 1.20
C HIS A 15 -8.33 1.39 -0.21
N GLN A 16 -8.64 2.20 -1.23
CA GLN A 16 -8.23 1.93 -2.62
C GLN A 16 -6.71 1.91 -2.77
N VAL A 17 -6.01 2.89 -2.19
CA VAL A 17 -4.55 2.97 -2.23
C VAL A 17 -3.92 1.82 -1.45
N ARG A 18 -4.44 1.52 -0.25
CA ARG A 18 -4.00 0.39 0.58
C ARG A 18 -4.11 -0.93 -0.17
N LYS A 19 -5.26 -1.21 -0.79
CA LYS A 19 -5.48 -2.41 -1.61
C LYS A 19 -4.42 -2.54 -2.72
N LYS A 20 -4.13 -1.45 -3.42
CA LYS A 20 -3.10 -1.43 -4.46
C LYS A 20 -1.71 -1.77 -3.89
N TYR A 21 -1.32 -1.18 -2.76
CA TYR A 21 -0.03 -1.45 -2.15
C TYR A 21 0.09 -2.85 -1.57
N THR A 22 -0.99 -3.42 -1.00
CA THR A 22 -0.99 -4.81 -0.54
C THR A 22 -0.71 -5.78 -1.68
N ILE A 23 -1.32 -5.56 -2.85
CA ILE A 23 -1.07 -6.38 -4.04
C ILE A 23 0.39 -6.23 -4.48
N GLN A 24 0.88 -4.99 -4.61
CA GLN A 24 2.26 -4.73 -5.01
C GLN A 24 3.29 -5.30 -4.04
N LEU A 25 3.00 -5.28 -2.73
CA LEU A 25 3.86 -5.89 -1.72
C LEU A 25 3.98 -7.39 -1.96
N GLY A 26 2.85 -8.09 -2.10
CA GLY A 26 2.84 -9.53 -2.36
C GLY A 26 3.56 -9.91 -3.66
N GLU A 27 3.38 -9.13 -4.72
CA GLU A 27 4.12 -9.32 -5.98
C GLU A 27 5.64 -9.16 -5.81
N ASN A 28 6.09 -8.13 -5.07
CA ASN A 28 7.52 -7.92 -4.84
C ASN A 28 8.12 -8.98 -3.91
N GLU A 29 7.38 -9.43 -2.90
CA GLU A 29 7.80 -10.55 -2.04
C GLU A 29 7.92 -11.85 -2.83
N LEU A 30 7.02 -12.10 -3.79
CA LEU A 30 7.12 -13.24 -4.68
C LEU A 30 8.36 -13.14 -5.57
N VAL A 31 8.59 -11.99 -6.21
CA VAL A 31 9.79 -11.77 -7.03
C VAL A 31 11.06 -11.96 -6.20
N LEU A 32 11.10 -11.47 -4.97
CA LEU A 32 12.25 -11.67 -4.09
C LEU A 32 12.53 -13.15 -3.83
N LYS A 33 11.48 -13.94 -3.56
CA LYS A 33 11.62 -15.40 -3.38
C LYS A 33 12.13 -16.08 -4.63
N GLU A 34 11.65 -15.68 -5.81
CA GLU A 34 12.16 -16.22 -7.08
C GLU A 34 13.63 -15.86 -7.31
N LEU A 35 14.04 -14.61 -7.01
CA LEU A 35 15.43 -14.18 -7.10
C LEU A 35 16.35 -14.94 -6.14
N ASP A 36 15.88 -15.24 -4.92
CA ASP A 36 16.63 -16.01 -3.91
C ASP A 36 16.87 -17.48 -4.35
N LEU A 37 16.13 -18.00 -5.35
CA LEU A 37 16.30 -19.34 -5.91
C LEU A 37 17.27 -19.39 -7.11
N LEU A 38 17.69 -18.24 -7.64
CA LEU A 38 18.55 -18.18 -8.81
C LEU A 38 20.01 -18.47 -8.46
N ASN A 39 20.71 -19.13 -9.37
CA ASN A 39 22.16 -19.25 -9.31
C ASN A 39 22.83 -17.88 -9.54
N GLU A 40 24.04 -17.70 -9.04
CA GLU A 40 24.79 -16.44 -9.16
C GLU A 40 25.04 -16.00 -10.62
N ASP A 41 25.08 -16.93 -11.57
CA ASP A 41 25.28 -16.69 -13.00
C ASP A 41 23.98 -16.48 -13.81
N ALA A 42 22.83 -16.48 -13.13
CA ALA A 42 21.54 -16.32 -13.78
C ALA A 42 21.40 -14.93 -14.44
N ASN A 43 20.82 -14.90 -15.64
CA ASN A 43 20.52 -13.63 -16.31
C ASN A 43 19.20 -13.05 -15.79
N VAL A 44 19.26 -11.90 -15.13
CA VAL A 44 18.09 -11.14 -14.69
C VAL A 44 17.87 -9.94 -15.61
N TYR A 45 16.61 -9.67 -15.95
CA TYR A 45 16.23 -8.53 -16.78
C TYR A 45 15.11 -7.74 -16.11
N LYS A 46 15.21 -6.41 -16.21
CA LYS A 46 14.18 -5.47 -15.77
C LYS A 46 13.50 -4.85 -16.98
N LEU A 47 12.16 -4.91 -17.01
CA LEU A 47 11.36 -4.22 -18.02
C LEU A 47 11.28 -2.72 -17.68
N ILE A 48 11.73 -1.88 -18.61
CA ILE A 48 11.63 -0.42 -18.56
C ILE A 48 11.00 0.06 -19.86
N GLY A 49 9.74 0.49 -19.79
CA GLY A 49 8.96 0.81 -20.98
C GLY A 49 8.89 -0.40 -21.92
N PRO A 50 9.22 -0.27 -23.23
CA PRO A 50 9.23 -1.38 -24.17
C PRO A 50 10.53 -2.21 -24.16
N VAL A 51 11.48 -1.96 -23.25
CA VAL A 51 12.85 -2.54 -23.31
C VAL A 51 13.15 -3.41 -22.08
N LEU A 52 13.84 -4.53 -22.31
CA LEU A 52 14.44 -5.35 -21.25
C LEU A 52 15.90 -4.95 -21.03
N VAL A 53 16.23 -4.51 -19.82
CA VAL A 53 17.58 -4.11 -19.43
C VAL A 53 18.17 -5.21 -18.55
N LYS A 54 19.35 -5.73 -18.93
CA LYS A 54 20.07 -6.71 -18.11
C LYS A 54 20.43 -6.08 -16.76
N GLN A 55 20.28 -6.85 -15.69
CA GLN A 55 20.58 -6.45 -14.33
C GLN A 55 21.48 -7.49 -13.68
N ASP A 56 22.34 -7.02 -12.78
CA ASP A 56 23.04 -7.88 -11.85
C ASP A 56 22.06 -8.47 -10.83
N LEU A 57 22.26 -9.72 -10.41
CA LEU A 57 21.36 -10.41 -9.49
C LEU A 57 21.35 -9.72 -8.10
N ALA A 58 22.49 -9.24 -7.61
CA ALA A 58 22.57 -8.53 -6.34
C ALA A 58 21.88 -7.16 -6.45
N GLU A 59 22.04 -6.46 -7.57
CA GLU A 59 21.32 -5.21 -7.84
C GLU A 59 19.80 -5.43 -7.89
N ALA A 60 19.34 -6.47 -8.59
CA ALA A 60 17.93 -6.82 -8.66
C ALA A 60 17.35 -7.11 -7.26
N ASN A 61 18.07 -7.91 -6.46
CA ASN A 61 17.70 -8.22 -5.08
C ASN A 61 17.60 -6.95 -4.21
N ALA A 62 18.63 -6.10 -4.24
CA ALA A 62 18.65 -4.85 -3.47
C ALA A 62 17.48 -3.93 -3.86
N ASN A 63 17.19 -3.82 -5.16
CA ASN A 63 16.08 -3.00 -5.67
C ASN A 63 14.72 -3.52 -5.22
N VAL A 64 14.48 -4.83 -5.27
CA VAL A 64 13.22 -5.44 -4.83
C VAL A 64 13.05 -5.31 -3.31
N ARG A 65 14.11 -5.53 -2.51
CA ARG A 65 14.07 -5.35 -1.05
C ARG A 65 13.75 -3.90 -0.67
N LYS A 66 14.39 -2.92 -1.33
CA LYS A 66 14.09 -1.50 -1.12
C LYS A 66 12.66 -1.14 -1.49
N ARG A 67 12.12 -1.79 -2.53
CA ARG A 67 10.71 -1.60 -2.94
C ARG A 67 9.74 -2.13 -1.89
N ILE A 68 10.00 -3.33 -1.34
CA ILE A 68 9.24 -3.93 -0.24
C ILE A 68 9.25 -3.03 0.99
N GLU A 69 10.42 -2.54 1.39
CA GLU A 69 10.57 -1.64 2.55
C GLU A 69 9.73 -0.37 2.38
N TYR A 70 9.85 0.28 1.22
CA TYR A 70 9.08 1.48 0.89
C TYR A 70 7.56 1.22 0.95
N ILE A 71 7.08 0.17 0.29
CA ILE A 71 5.65 -0.17 0.27
C ILE A 71 5.15 -0.49 1.68
N SER A 72 5.94 -1.21 2.48
CA SER A 72 5.60 -1.56 3.86
C SER A 72 5.48 -0.32 4.75
N ALA A 73 6.40 0.63 4.62
CA ALA A 73 6.33 1.90 5.32
C ALA A 73 5.09 2.70 4.92
N GLU A 74 4.77 2.71 3.63
CA GLU A 74 3.61 3.43 3.10
C GLU A 74 2.27 2.80 3.54
N LEU A 75 2.19 1.47 3.64
CA LEU A 75 1.05 0.78 4.24
C LEU A 75 0.84 1.18 5.70
N LYS A 76 1.90 1.22 6.51
CA LYS A 76 1.82 1.71 7.91
C LYS A 76 1.32 3.14 7.98
N ARG A 77 1.78 4.02 7.08
CA ARG A 77 1.31 5.41 7.00
C ARG A 77 -0.17 5.51 6.65
N LEU A 78 -0.64 4.64 5.74
CA LEU A 78 -2.06 4.59 5.37
C LEU A 78 -2.93 4.07 6.51
N ASP A 79 -2.47 3.06 7.26
CA ASP A 79 -3.18 2.53 8.42
C ASP A 79 -3.33 3.63 9.51
N GLY A 80 -2.27 4.37 9.81
CA GLY A 80 -2.35 5.51 10.75
C GLY A 80 -3.29 6.61 10.25
N SER A 81 -3.21 6.97 8.96
CA SER A 81 -4.12 7.95 8.39
C SER A 81 -5.58 7.47 8.38
N LEU A 82 -5.84 6.18 8.26
CA LEU A 82 -7.18 5.61 8.30
C LEU A 82 -7.77 5.74 9.71
N GLN A 83 -6.98 5.38 10.73
CA GLN A 83 -7.37 5.52 12.13
C GLN A 83 -7.78 6.97 12.46
N ASP A 84 -6.95 7.95 12.10
CA ASP A 84 -7.24 9.37 12.32
C ASP A 84 -8.55 9.83 11.65
N LEU A 85 -8.83 9.32 10.44
CA LEU A 85 -10.03 9.66 9.68
C LEU A 85 -11.28 9.03 10.29
N GLU A 86 -11.18 7.79 10.74
CA GLU A 86 -12.26 7.06 11.40
C GLU A 86 -12.62 7.71 12.75
N GLU A 87 -11.62 8.07 13.57
CA GLU A 87 -11.83 8.79 14.83
C GLU A 87 -12.52 10.15 14.59
N LYS A 88 -12.07 10.93 13.61
CA LYS A 88 -12.71 12.20 13.24
C LYS A 88 -14.14 12.00 12.74
N GLN A 89 -14.40 10.94 11.99
CA GLN A 89 -15.76 10.62 11.53
C GLN A 89 -16.66 10.22 12.70
N HIS A 90 -16.13 9.45 13.65
CA HIS A 90 -16.84 9.03 14.85
C HIS A 90 -17.24 10.22 15.72
N SER A 91 -16.30 11.10 16.07
CA SER A 91 -16.60 12.28 16.89
C SER A 91 -17.63 13.21 16.25
N LYS A 92 -17.60 13.36 14.91
CA LYS A 92 -18.63 14.12 14.18
C LYS A 92 -20.00 13.46 14.26
N ARG A 93 -20.08 12.13 14.17
CA ARG A 93 -21.34 11.38 14.29
C ARG A 93 -21.93 11.54 15.70
N GLU A 94 -21.13 11.38 16.75
CA GLU A 94 -21.56 11.55 18.14
C GLU A 94 -22.10 12.96 18.40
N ALA A 95 -21.38 14.00 17.94
CA ALA A 95 -21.82 15.38 18.10
C ALA A 95 -23.16 15.68 17.41
N VAL A 96 -23.41 15.08 16.24
CA VAL A 96 -24.70 15.21 15.53
C VAL A 96 -25.81 14.45 16.26
N GLN A 97 -25.54 13.24 16.76
CA GLN A 97 -26.51 12.45 17.52
C GLN A 97 -26.92 13.14 18.82
N LEU A 98 -25.95 13.68 19.58
CA LEU A 98 -26.23 14.41 20.82
C LEU A 98 -27.11 15.64 20.58
N ARG A 99 -26.83 16.40 19.49
CA ARG A 99 -27.66 17.56 19.10
C ARG A 99 -29.07 17.19 18.65
N ALA A 100 -29.27 15.98 18.12
CA ALA A 100 -30.58 15.51 17.70
C ALA A 100 -31.42 14.95 18.86
N ALA A 101 -30.80 14.66 20.01
CA ALA A 101 -31.45 14.17 21.21
C ALA A 101 -31.85 15.27 22.20
N LEU A 102 -31.47 16.53 21.92
CA LEU A 102 -31.87 17.75 22.63
C LEU A 102 -32.98 18.47 21.85
#